data_AF-A0AAD6ZB37-F1
#
_entry.id   AF-A0AAD6ZB37-F1
#
_cell.length_a   1.000
_cell.length_b   1.000
_cell.length_c   1.000
_cell.angle_alpha   90.00
_cell.angle_beta   90.00
_cell.angle_gamma   90.00
#
_symmetry.space_group_name_H-M   'P 1'
#
loop_
_entity.id
_entity.type
_entity.pdbx_description
1 polymer ?
#
loop_
_entity_poly.entity_id
_entity_poly.type
_entity_poly.pdbx_seq_one_letter_code
_entity_poly.pdbx_strand_id
1 'polypeptide(L)'
;MSYAIQSSCLLPVYGLTGCGLVSRSSLHMFLPAVAVDVNALENANINISGVGFYGTYTFVPVVDGEFITQRPTLSLAQGKVNGEALLSVTNAFEGRSFVNQSTAATANATEYALDLFPNLDSAQADEVGILYAGLGTPLFQINAVQGESILICPTYFLLHAFAGRSFKGEFAIPPAVHALDVEYYFPSLLTDFPDLTVPIFNNTAFVDAFAITPKWNKWDVGQTEMLFNKTDTDAPVVRPVKTDDALLERCRFWQRVGDLTAQ
;
A
#
# COMPACT_ATOMS: atom_id res chain seq x y z
N MET A 1 19.39 -14.56 -1.35
CA MET A 1 19.11 -13.25 -1.99
C MET A 1 18.87 -12.11 -1.00
N SER A 2 18.53 -12.36 0.29
CA SER A 2 18.33 -11.29 1.31
C SER A 2 19.48 -10.30 1.51
N TYR A 3 20.74 -10.75 1.41
CA TYR A 3 21.89 -9.89 1.69
C TYR A 3 22.10 -8.75 0.68
N ALA A 4 21.60 -8.89 -0.54
CA ALA A 4 21.86 -7.91 -1.61
C ALA A 4 21.05 -6.62 -1.45
N ILE A 5 19.82 -6.70 -0.92
CA ILE A 5 18.90 -5.55 -0.81
C ILE A 5 19.24 -4.68 0.42
N GLN A 6 19.63 -5.29 1.56
CA GLN A 6 20.11 -4.51 2.71
C GLN A 6 21.39 -3.72 2.36
N SER A 7 22.29 -4.31 1.58
CA SER A 7 23.54 -3.64 1.22
C SER A 7 23.35 -2.52 0.19
N SER A 8 22.31 -2.56 -0.66
CA SER A 8 22.11 -1.59 -1.74
C SER A 8 21.55 -0.24 -1.28
N CYS A 9 20.65 -0.18 -0.29
CA CYS A 9 20.16 1.11 0.24
C CYS A 9 21.15 1.78 1.20
N LEU A 10 21.99 0.98 1.87
CA LEU A 10 22.96 1.48 2.83
C LEU A 10 24.16 2.17 2.14
N LEU A 11 24.61 1.67 0.97
CA LEU A 11 25.72 2.25 0.22
C LEU A 11 25.52 3.76 -0.12
N PRO A 12 24.36 4.20 -0.63
CA PRO A 12 24.03 5.62 -0.78
C PRO A 12 24.06 6.41 0.54
N VAL A 13 23.49 5.88 1.63
CA VAL A 13 23.51 6.55 2.96
C VAL A 13 24.95 6.81 3.37
N TYR A 14 25.80 5.81 3.25
CA TYR A 14 27.18 5.94 3.67
C TYR A 14 28.00 6.82 2.72
N GLY A 15 27.70 6.82 1.42
CA GLY A 15 28.30 7.76 0.47
C GLY A 15 27.98 9.22 0.81
N LEU A 16 26.71 9.50 1.15
CA LEU A 16 26.23 10.85 1.47
C LEU A 16 26.63 11.34 2.87
N THR A 17 26.88 10.43 3.80
CA THR A 17 27.32 10.74 5.18
C THR A 17 28.84 10.68 5.38
N GLY A 18 29.60 10.42 4.31
CA GLY A 18 31.07 10.28 4.37
C GLY A 18 31.57 8.98 4.99
N CYS A 19 30.67 8.03 5.31
CA CYS A 19 31.00 6.70 5.84
C CYS A 19 31.40 5.69 4.75
N GLY A 20 31.28 6.04 3.46
CA GLY A 20 31.54 5.16 2.32
C GLY A 20 33.00 4.77 2.08
N LEU A 21 33.95 5.41 2.77
CA LEU A 21 35.40 5.19 2.58
C LEU A 21 36.01 4.17 3.56
N VAL A 22 35.22 3.61 4.49
CA VAL A 22 35.72 2.74 5.57
C VAL A 22 35.36 1.26 5.30
N SER A 23 36.08 0.62 4.36
CA SER A 23 36.10 -0.85 4.13
C SER A 23 34.79 -1.55 3.72
N ARG A 24 34.90 -2.66 2.97
CA ARG A 24 33.78 -3.41 2.37
C ARG A 24 33.06 -4.40 3.31
N SER A 25 33.23 -4.28 4.63
CA SER A 25 32.52 -5.14 5.59
C SER A 25 31.42 -4.35 6.29
N SER A 26 30.19 -4.86 6.29
CA SER A 26 29.01 -4.21 6.89
C SER A 26 29.26 -3.70 8.32
N LEU A 27 29.95 -4.48 9.15
CA LEU A 27 30.24 -4.14 10.55
C LEU A 27 31.08 -2.85 10.74
N HIS A 28 31.96 -2.53 9.77
CA HIS A 28 32.82 -1.34 9.84
C HIS A 28 32.14 -0.07 9.30
N MET A 29 30.99 -0.22 8.66
CA MET A 29 30.19 0.87 8.09
C MET A 29 29.14 1.40 9.08
N PHE A 30 28.65 0.53 9.97
CA PHE A 30 27.67 0.88 11.00
C PHE A 30 28.23 1.78 12.11
N LEU A 31 29.43 1.49 12.63
CA LEU A 31 29.99 2.23 13.77
C LEU A 31 30.20 3.75 13.49
N PRO A 32 30.66 4.18 12.31
CA PRO A 32 30.71 5.60 11.96
C PRO A 32 29.33 6.24 11.84
N ALA A 33 28.33 5.54 11.29
CA ALA A 33 27.00 6.10 11.06
C ALA A 33 26.23 6.45 12.36
N VAL A 34 26.48 5.73 13.45
CA VAL A 34 25.90 6.04 14.78
C VAL A 34 26.50 7.32 15.39
N ALA A 35 27.65 7.78 14.88
CA ALA A 35 28.31 9.01 15.29
C ALA A 35 28.06 10.19 14.32
N VAL A 36 27.29 9.99 13.25
CA VAL A 36 26.93 11.03 12.28
C VAL A 36 25.87 11.97 12.88
N ASP A 37 26.00 13.26 12.59
CA ASP A 37 25.01 14.26 12.98
C ASP A 37 23.60 13.94 12.43
N VAL A 38 22.57 14.15 13.25
CA VAL A 38 21.19 13.82 12.89
C VAL A 38 20.71 14.59 11.64
N ASN A 39 21.17 15.83 11.42
CA ASN A 39 20.78 16.58 10.22
C ASN A 39 21.49 16.03 8.98
N ALA A 40 22.70 15.50 9.13
CA ALA A 40 23.38 14.82 8.03
C ALA A 40 22.68 13.51 7.65
N LEU A 41 22.20 12.75 8.64
CA LEU A 41 21.36 11.56 8.41
C LEU A 41 20.02 11.93 7.75
N GLU A 42 19.35 12.97 8.22
CA GLU A 42 18.10 13.46 7.63
C GLU A 42 18.29 13.91 6.18
N ASN A 43 19.34 14.68 5.89
CA ASN A 43 19.66 15.11 4.52
C ASN A 43 19.98 13.92 3.61
N ALA A 44 20.69 12.90 4.12
CA ALA A 44 20.93 11.68 3.37
C ALA A 44 19.61 10.94 3.08
N ASN A 45 18.71 10.85 4.06
CA ASN A 45 17.39 10.25 3.90
C ASN A 45 16.54 10.97 2.84
N ILE A 46 16.49 12.31 2.88
CA ILE A 46 15.78 13.13 1.88
C ILE A 46 16.34 12.85 0.47
N ASN A 47 17.66 12.86 0.31
CA ASN A 47 18.29 12.64 -0.98
C ASN A 47 18.03 11.23 -1.53
N ILE A 48 18.09 10.20 -0.69
CA ILE A 48 17.83 8.81 -1.10
C ILE A 48 16.36 8.63 -1.46
N SER A 49 15.45 9.17 -0.65
CA SER A 49 14.02 9.12 -0.93
C SER A 49 13.69 9.87 -2.22
N GLY A 50 14.35 11.01 -2.48
CA GLY A 50 14.15 11.83 -3.67
C GLY A 50 14.62 11.19 -4.98
N VAL A 51 15.56 10.24 -4.95
CA VAL A 51 15.97 9.45 -6.13
C VAL A 51 15.16 8.18 -6.32
N GLY A 52 14.39 7.77 -5.31
CA GLY A 52 13.47 6.64 -5.42
C GLY A 52 12.35 6.92 -6.42
N PHE A 53 11.70 5.85 -6.89
CA PHE A 53 10.52 6.01 -7.74
C PHE A 53 9.43 6.77 -6.97
N TYR A 54 8.85 7.80 -7.59
CA TYR A 54 7.89 8.68 -6.94
C TYR A 54 6.73 7.87 -6.32
N GLY A 55 6.37 8.20 -5.08
CA GLY A 55 5.28 7.54 -4.37
C GLY A 55 5.64 6.16 -3.79
N THR A 56 6.92 5.78 -3.80
CA THR A 56 7.43 4.59 -3.12
C THR A 56 8.35 4.96 -1.95
N TYR A 57 8.67 3.97 -1.12
CA TYR A 57 9.54 4.13 0.03
C TYR A 57 10.83 3.33 -0.18
N THR A 58 11.97 3.97 0.07
CA THR A 58 13.30 3.38 -0.09
C THR A 58 13.73 2.55 1.13
N PHE A 59 13.14 2.83 2.29
CA PHE A 59 13.34 2.09 3.54
C PHE A 59 12.03 1.40 3.92
N VAL A 60 11.94 0.10 3.66
CA VAL A 60 10.78 -0.75 3.93
C VAL A 60 11.23 -1.99 4.73
N PRO A 61 10.30 -2.71 5.38
CA PRO A 61 10.63 -3.99 6.00
C PRO A 61 11.25 -4.97 5.00
N VAL A 62 12.27 -5.72 5.41
CA VAL A 62 12.99 -6.69 4.59
C VAL A 62 13.10 -8.04 5.30
N VAL A 63 13.26 -9.12 4.53
CA VAL A 63 13.53 -10.46 5.08
C VAL A 63 14.94 -10.50 5.67
N ASP A 64 15.04 -10.36 6.99
CA ASP A 64 16.30 -10.35 7.76
C ASP A 64 16.70 -11.74 8.27
N GLY A 65 15.80 -12.72 8.21
CA GLY A 65 16.05 -14.09 8.69
C GLY A 65 15.87 -14.27 10.20
N GLU A 66 15.53 -13.21 10.94
CA GLU A 66 15.31 -13.24 12.39
C GLU A 66 13.88 -12.77 12.73
N PHE A 67 13.57 -11.49 12.49
CA PHE A 67 12.23 -10.95 12.71
C PHE A 67 11.29 -11.31 11.55
N ILE A 68 11.71 -11.05 10.31
CA ILE A 68 11.02 -11.47 9.08
C ILE A 68 11.83 -12.60 8.46
N THR A 69 11.40 -13.83 8.75
CA THR A 69 12.13 -15.05 8.35
C THR A 69 11.87 -15.50 6.91
N GLN A 70 10.79 -15.02 6.29
CA GLN A 70 10.43 -15.26 4.89
C GLN A 70 9.51 -14.14 4.38
N ARG A 71 9.26 -14.09 3.07
CA ARG A 71 8.34 -13.09 2.49
C ARG A 71 6.94 -13.19 3.11
N PRO A 72 6.30 -12.07 3.50
CA PRO A 72 4.96 -12.07 4.09
C PRO A 72 3.93 -12.82 3.24
N THR A 73 3.91 -12.65 1.91
CA THR A 73 3.00 -13.39 1.02
C THR A 73 3.10 -14.92 1.18
N LEU A 74 4.29 -15.47 1.40
CA LEU A 74 4.47 -16.90 1.65
C LEU A 74 3.93 -17.33 3.02
N SER A 75 4.13 -16.50 4.05
CA SER A 75 3.56 -16.76 5.39
C SER A 75 2.03 -16.74 5.36
N LEU A 76 1.45 -15.75 4.66
CA LEU A 76 0.00 -15.63 4.50
C LEU A 76 -0.59 -16.81 3.72
N ALA A 77 0.05 -17.23 2.62
CA ALA A 77 -0.38 -18.40 1.86
C ALA A 77 -0.34 -19.71 2.68
N GLN A 78 0.54 -19.80 3.68
CA GLN A 78 0.62 -20.91 4.62
C GLN A 78 -0.38 -20.80 5.79
N GLY A 79 -1.15 -19.71 5.88
CA GLY A 79 -2.02 -19.43 7.03
C GLY A 79 -1.26 -19.12 8.32
N LYS A 80 0.05 -18.82 8.24
CA LYS A 80 0.88 -18.46 9.39
C LYS A 80 0.62 -17.01 9.78
N VAL A 81 -0.46 -16.80 10.52
CA VAL A 81 -0.88 -15.49 11.01
C VAL A 81 -0.92 -15.47 12.53
N ASN A 82 -0.66 -14.30 13.11
CA ASN A 82 -0.73 -14.08 14.55
C ASN A 82 -1.91 -13.16 14.89
N GLY A 83 -3.12 -13.73 14.96
CA GLY A 83 -4.34 -13.00 15.31
C GLY A 83 -5.57 -13.91 15.27
N GLU A 84 -6.59 -13.56 16.04
CA GLU A 84 -7.86 -14.32 16.15
C GLU A 84 -8.82 -14.07 14.98
N ALA A 85 -8.88 -12.82 14.50
CA ALA A 85 -9.70 -12.39 13.38
C ALA A 85 -9.01 -11.23 12.66
N LEU A 86 -9.44 -10.94 11.44
CA LEU A 86 -8.94 -9.82 10.65
C LEU A 86 -10.09 -8.92 10.24
N LEU A 87 -9.96 -7.62 10.52
CA LEU A 87 -10.70 -6.57 9.83
C LEU A 87 -9.70 -5.80 8.97
N SER A 88 -9.97 -5.68 7.68
CA SER A 88 -9.15 -4.91 6.76
C SER A 88 -10.02 -3.92 6.02
N VAL A 89 -9.58 -2.67 5.92
CA VAL A 89 -10.28 -1.60 5.20
C VAL A 89 -9.31 -0.97 4.20
N THR A 90 -9.80 -0.65 3.02
CA THR A 90 -9.05 0.04 1.96
C THR A 90 -9.87 1.21 1.44
N ASN A 91 -9.19 2.23 0.95
CA ASN A 91 -9.82 3.38 0.31
C ASN A 91 -9.97 3.11 -1.20
N ALA A 92 -11.03 3.60 -1.83
CA ALA A 92 -11.34 3.27 -3.23
C ALA A 92 -10.25 3.72 -4.22
N PHE A 93 -9.46 4.74 -3.88
CA PHE A 93 -8.40 5.30 -4.72
C PHE A 93 -7.05 5.40 -4.00
N GLU A 94 -6.61 4.29 -3.36
CA GLU A 94 -5.35 4.19 -2.61
C GLU A 94 -4.13 4.76 -3.37
N GLY A 95 -3.99 4.46 -4.66
CA GLY A 95 -2.80 4.82 -5.42
C GLY A 95 -2.71 6.29 -5.84
N ARG A 96 -3.81 7.05 -5.79
CA ARG A 96 -3.88 8.38 -6.39
C ARG A 96 -2.88 9.37 -5.78
N SER A 97 -2.63 9.30 -4.48
CA SER A 97 -1.68 10.17 -3.79
C SER A 97 -0.21 9.79 -4.06
N PHE A 98 0.04 8.61 -4.62
CA PHE A 98 1.37 8.07 -4.87
C PHE A 98 1.76 8.08 -6.35
N VAL A 99 0.90 8.63 -7.21
CA VAL A 99 1.17 8.81 -8.63
C VAL A 99 1.36 10.29 -8.91
N ASN A 100 2.41 10.66 -9.65
CA ASN A 100 2.57 12.04 -10.12
C ASN A 100 1.49 12.35 -11.16
N GLN A 101 0.42 13.01 -10.72
CA GLN A 101 -0.77 13.27 -11.52
C GLN A 101 -0.49 14.17 -12.75
N SER A 102 0.63 14.89 -12.77
CA SER A 102 1.02 15.77 -13.89
C SER A 102 1.76 15.04 -15.01
N THR A 103 2.47 13.96 -14.70
CA THR A 103 3.31 13.25 -15.69
C THR A 103 2.81 11.85 -15.99
N ALA A 104 2.11 11.19 -15.07
CA ALA A 104 1.73 9.79 -15.23
C ALA A 104 0.85 9.51 -16.46
N ALA A 105 0.03 10.48 -16.88
CA ALA A 105 -0.81 10.31 -18.08
C ALA A 105 -0.02 10.11 -19.39
N THR A 106 1.29 10.35 -19.40
CA THR A 106 2.15 10.10 -20.58
C THR A 106 2.61 8.65 -20.71
N ALA A 107 2.51 7.86 -19.63
CA ALA A 107 2.82 6.44 -19.63
C ALA A 107 1.54 5.60 -19.83
N ASN A 108 1.72 4.32 -20.15
CA ASN A 108 0.67 3.31 -20.05
C ASN A 108 0.89 2.38 -18.84
N ALA A 109 -0.07 1.51 -18.55
CA ALA A 109 0.01 0.60 -17.40
C ALA A 109 1.19 -0.40 -17.49
N THR A 110 1.60 -0.82 -18.70
CA THR A 110 2.76 -1.70 -18.91
C THR A 110 4.06 -0.99 -18.52
N GLU A 111 4.30 0.21 -19.07
CA GLU A 111 5.49 1.02 -18.78
C GLU A 111 5.56 1.37 -17.29
N TYR A 112 4.43 1.80 -16.73
CA TYR A 112 4.35 2.15 -15.32
C TYR A 112 4.64 0.95 -14.40
N ALA A 113 4.20 -0.26 -14.76
CA ALA A 113 4.48 -1.46 -13.98
C ALA A 113 5.98 -1.84 -13.97
N LEU A 114 6.68 -1.64 -15.10
CA LEU A 114 8.14 -1.85 -15.17
C LEU A 114 8.90 -0.82 -14.33
N ASP A 115 8.48 0.43 -14.38
CA ASP A 115 9.10 1.49 -13.58
C ASP A 115 8.88 1.27 -12.08
N LEU A 116 7.67 0.83 -11.70
CA LEU A 116 7.31 0.55 -10.31
C LEU A 116 7.98 -0.74 -9.77
N PHE A 117 8.03 -1.79 -10.58
CA PHE A 117 8.57 -3.10 -10.21
C PHE A 117 9.61 -3.57 -11.24
N PRO A 118 10.88 -3.13 -11.10
CA PRO A 118 11.93 -3.35 -12.11
C PRO A 118 12.38 -4.81 -12.28
N ASN A 119 11.91 -5.73 -11.42
CA ASN A 119 12.18 -7.16 -11.55
C ASN A 119 11.12 -7.91 -12.37
N LEU A 120 10.03 -7.25 -12.78
CA LEU A 120 9.09 -7.83 -13.73
C LEU A 120 9.76 -7.95 -15.11
N ASP A 121 9.51 -9.06 -15.79
CA ASP A 121 9.85 -9.18 -17.20
C ASP A 121 8.80 -8.48 -18.09
N SER A 122 9.13 -8.34 -19.38
CA SER A 122 8.23 -7.67 -20.33
C SER A 122 6.88 -8.37 -20.48
N ALA A 123 6.84 -9.71 -20.42
CA ALA A 123 5.60 -10.45 -20.58
C ALA A 123 4.67 -10.26 -19.37
N GLN A 124 5.24 -10.19 -18.17
CA GLN A 124 4.50 -9.89 -16.94
C GLN A 124 3.99 -8.45 -16.94
N ALA A 125 4.78 -7.49 -17.40
CA ALA A 125 4.34 -6.10 -17.54
C ALA A 125 3.25 -5.95 -18.61
N ASP A 126 3.36 -6.65 -19.75
CA ASP A 126 2.32 -6.69 -20.78
C ASP A 126 1.00 -7.25 -20.23
N GLU A 127 1.07 -8.26 -19.35
CA GLU A 127 -0.11 -8.78 -18.66
C GLU A 127 -0.76 -7.74 -17.74
N VAL A 128 0.02 -6.88 -17.07
CA VAL A 128 -0.53 -5.72 -16.35
C VAL A 128 -1.25 -4.79 -17.32
N GLY A 129 -0.64 -4.46 -18.46
CA GLY A 129 -1.30 -3.65 -19.50
C GLY A 129 -2.65 -4.21 -19.94
N ILE A 130 -2.75 -5.53 -20.12
CA ILE A 130 -3.98 -6.23 -20.48
C ILE A 130 -5.01 -6.19 -19.34
N LEU A 131 -4.59 -6.49 -18.12
CA LEU A 131 -5.46 -6.57 -16.94
C LEU A 131 -6.09 -5.23 -16.55
N TYR A 132 -5.36 -4.12 -16.79
CA TYR A 132 -5.85 -2.77 -16.49
C TYR A 132 -6.49 -2.09 -17.71
N ALA A 133 -6.50 -2.73 -18.87
CA ALA A 133 -7.16 -2.21 -20.06
C ALA A 133 -8.66 -2.04 -19.81
N GLY A 134 -9.22 -0.90 -20.26
CA GLY A 134 -10.66 -0.64 -20.18
C GLY A 134 -11.15 -0.08 -18.84
N LEU A 135 -10.29 0.08 -17.82
CA LEU A 135 -10.66 0.73 -16.56
C LEU A 135 -10.89 2.25 -16.68
N GLY A 136 -10.60 2.85 -17.83
CA GLY A 136 -10.79 4.27 -18.10
C GLY A 136 -9.54 4.92 -18.69
N THR A 137 -9.26 6.15 -18.27
CA THR A 137 -8.11 6.93 -18.77
C THR A 137 -6.78 6.28 -18.39
N PRO A 138 -5.69 6.53 -19.14
CA PRO A 138 -4.36 6.03 -18.76
C PRO A 138 -3.96 6.39 -17.33
N LEU A 139 -4.27 7.62 -16.90
CA LEU A 139 -4.01 8.06 -15.53
C LEU A 139 -4.78 7.24 -14.49
N PHE A 140 -6.05 6.89 -14.77
CA PHE A 140 -6.83 6.04 -13.87
C PHE A 140 -6.23 4.64 -13.77
N GLN A 141 -5.81 4.06 -14.89
CA GLN A 141 -5.16 2.74 -14.92
C GLN A 141 -3.88 2.73 -14.09
N ILE A 142 -3.06 3.77 -14.20
CA ILE A 142 -1.81 3.91 -13.43
C ILE A 142 -2.09 4.10 -11.93
N ASN A 143 -3.07 4.94 -11.57
CA ASN A 143 -3.52 5.06 -10.18
C ASN A 143 -3.99 3.72 -9.61
N ALA A 144 -4.68 2.91 -10.42
CA ALA A 144 -5.14 1.58 -10.04
C ALA A 144 -3.96 0.60 -9.91
N VAL A 145 -2.97 0.59 -10.82
CA VAL A 145 -1.76 -0.24 -10.69
C VAL A 145 -1.04 0.07 -9.38
N GLN A 146 -0.79 1.34 -9.08
CA GLN A 146 -0.13 1.77 -7.84
C GLN A 146 -0.91 1.34 -6.60
N GLY A 147 -2.21 1.64 -6.55
CA GLY A 147 -3.04 1.37 -5.37
C GLY A 147 -3.31 -0.11 -5.16
N GLU A 148 -3.58 -0.84 -6.23
CA GLU A 148 -3.91 -2.25 -6.15
C GLU A 148 -2.71 -3.11 -5.84
N SER A 149 -1.58 -2.89 -6.49
CA SER A 149 -0.38 -3.69 -6.24
C SER A 149 0.16 -3.51 -4.82
N ILE A 150 0.05 -2.31 -4.22
CA ILE A 150 0.71 -2.00 -2.93
C ILE A 150 -0.25 -2.11 -1.74
N LEU A 151 -1.54 -1.78 -1.89
CA LEU A 151 -2.47 -1.63 -0.75
C LEU A 151 -3.72 -2.52 -0.88
N ILE A 152 -4.41 -2.47 -2.02
CA ILE A 152 -5.70 -3.15 -2.16
C ILE A 152 -5.52 -4.67 -2.31
N CYS A 153 -4.65 -5.15 -3.19
CA CYS A 153 -4.47 -6.59 -3.40
C CYS A 153 -3.85 -7.34 -2.21
N PRO A 154 -2.83 -6.80 -1.52
CA PRO A 154 -2.33 -7.40 -0.29
C PRO A 154 -3.41 -7.62 0.78
N THR A 155 -4.44 -6.77 0.80
CA THR A 155 -5.61 -6.98 1.68
C THR A 155 -6.31 -8.31 1.39
N TYR A 156 -6.49 -8.70 0.12
CA TYR A 156 -7.11 -9.99 -0.18
C TYR A 156 -6.23 -11.19 0.21
N PHE A 157 -4.90 -11.05 0.17
CA PHE A 157 -3.99 -12.11 0.65
C PHE A 157 -4.15 -12.30 2.16
N LEU A 158 -4.29 -11.21 2.91
CA LEU A 158 -4.61 -11.23 4.33
C LEU A 158 -5.99 -11.86 4.59
N LEU A 159 -7.03 -11.46 3.86
CA LEU A 159 -8.39 -12.01 4.02
C LEU A 159 -8.42 -13.54 3.80
N HIS A 160 -7.65 -14.04 2.83
CA HIS A 160 -7.48 -15.49 2.59
C HIS A 160 -6.75 -16.19 3.74
N ALA A 161 -5.70 -15.60 4.31
CA ALA A 161 -4.96 -16.19 5.43
C ALA A 161 -5.80 -16.30 6.72
N PHE A 162 -6.86 -15.48 6.82
CA PHE A 162 -7.84 -15.47 7.91
C PHE A 162 -9.21 -16.05 7.47
N ALA A 163 -9.24 -17.02 6.54
CA ALA A 163 -10.48 -17.66 6.09
C ALA A 163 -11.38 -18.10 7.26
N GLY A 164 -12.69 -17.88 7.15
CA GLY A 164 -13.68 -18.16 8.20
C GLY A 164 -13.73 -17.14 9.35
N ARG A 165 -12.86 -16.13 9.35
CA ARG A 165 -12.70 -15.14 10.44
C ARG A 165 -12.13 -13.79 9.97
N SER A 166 -12.35 -13.45 8.70
CA SER A 166 -11.91 -12.20 8.08
C SER A 166 -13.10 -11.34 7.63
N PHE A 167 -12.93 -10.03 7.67
CA PHE A 167 -13.93 -9.01 7.37
C PHE A 167 -13.29 -7.90 6.54
N LYS A 168 -14.00 -7.40 5.53
CA LYS A 168 -13.49 -6.40 4.60
C LYS A 168 -14.43 -5.19 4.52
N GLY A 169 -13.87 -3.99 4.55
CA GLY A 169 -14.58 -2.74 4.27
C GLY A 169 -13.91 -1.97 3.13
N GLU A 170 -14.67 -1.15 2.43
CA GLU A 170 -14.17 -0.21 1.43
C GLU A 170 -14.64 1.20 1.78
N PHE A 171 -13.70 2.11 2.00
CA PHE A 171 -13.97 3.54 2.13
C PHE A 171 -13.98 4.20 0.76
N ALA A 172 -15.15 4.68 0.35
CA ALA A 172 -15.39 5.20 -1.00
C ALA A 172 -15.99 6.61 -1.01
N ILE A 173 -16.01 7.33 0.12
CA ILE A 173 -16.41 8.74 0.15
C ILE A 173 -15.39 9.57 -0.65
N PRO A 174 -15.79 10.24 -1.76
CA PRO A 174 -14.86 11.00 -2.57
C PRO A 174 -14.14 12.10 -1.78
N PRO A 175 -12.82 12.27 -1.96
CA PRO A 175 -12.01 11.69 -3.03
C PRO A 175 -11.42 10.31 -2.73
N ALA A 176 -11.72 9.69 -1.58
CA ALA A 176 -11.36 8.31 -1.19
C ALA A 176 -9.90 7.92 -1.47
N VAL A 177 -8.96 8.84 -1.26
CA VAL A 177 -7.53 8.56 -1.40
C VAL A 177 -6.95 8.03 -0.10
N HIS A 178 -5.71 7.54 -0.16
CA HIS A 178 -4.99 6.98 0.98
C HIS A 178 -5.09 7.85 2.25
N ALA A 179 -5.33 7.19 3.38
CA ALA A 179 -5.46 7.75 4.73
C ALA A 179 -6.68 8.66 5.00
N LEU A 180 -7.54 8.95 4.02
CA LEU A 180 -8.74 9.77 4.27
C LEU A 180 -9.80 9.08 5.13
N ASP A 181 -9.72 7.77 5.33
CA ASP A 181 -10.59 7.04 6.25
C ASP A 181 -10.18 7.21 7.73
N VAL A 182 -8.94 7.62 8.01
CA VAL A 182 -8.37 7.73 9.37
C VAL A 182 -9.17 8.69 10.25
N GLU A 183 -9.60 9.82 9.70
CA GLU A 183 -10.41 10.83 10.41
C GLU A 183 -11.75 10.29 10.91
N TYR A 184 -12.26 9.22 10.29
CA TYR A 184 -13.52 8.58 10.69
C TYR A 184 -13.35 7.56 11.81
N TYR A 185 -12.17 6.95 11.95
CA TYR A 185 -11.87 6.09 13.09
C TYR A 185 -11.50 6.91 14.34
N PHE A 186 -10.82 8.03 14.14
CA PHE A 186 -10.27 8.86 15.22
C PHE A 186 -10.76 10.31 15.11
N PRO A 187 -12.05 10.58 15.38
CA PRO A 187 -12.62 11.91 15.24
C PRO A 187 -11.99 12.96 16.17
N SER A 188 -11.29 12.55 17.23
CA SER A 188 -10.54 13.45 18.12
C SER A 188 -9.23 13.98 17.50
N LEU A 189 -8.70 13.39 16.43
CA LEU A 189 -7.51 13.94 15.75
C LEU A 189 -7.79 15.33 15.17
N LEU A 190 -9.05 15.60 14.81
CA LEU A 190 -9.50 16.87 14.25
C LEU A 190 -9.50 18.00 15.29
N THR A 191 -9.58 17.67 16.58
CA THR A 191 -9.50 18.66 17.66
C THR A 191 -8.05 18.97 18.05
N ASP A 192 -7.15 18.00 17.95
CA ASP A 192 -5.75 18.14 18.36
C ASP A 192 -4.86 18.72 17.25
N PHE A 193 -5.26 18.58 15.99
CA PHE A 193 -4.56 19.11 14.83
C PHE A 193 -5.51 19.95 13.96
N PRO A 194 -5.78 21.21 14.32
CA PRO A 194 -6.77 22.05 13.63
C PRO A 194 -6.41 22.38 12.17
N ASP A 195 -5.16 22.16 11.76
CA ASP A 195 -4.69 22.28 10.38
C ASP A 195 -4.93 21.01 9.54
N LEU A 196 -5.21 19.85 10.19
CA LEU A 196 -5.82 18.71 9.51
C LEU A 196 -7.27 19.09 9.30
N THR A 197 -7.60 19.40 8.04
CA THR A 197 -8.92 19.87 7.61
C THR A 197 -10.05 19.09 8.26
N VAL A 198 -11.09 19.81 8.71
CA VAL A 198 -12.41 19.25 9.06
C VAL A 198 -12.75 18.12 8.08
N PRO A 199 -13.24 16.96 8.52
CA PRO A 199 -13.49 15.84 7.64
C PRO A 199 -14.37 16.35 6.52
N ILE A 200 -13.97 16.03 5.28
CA ILE A 200 -14.66 16.51 4.07
C ILE A 200 -16.16 16.17 4.16
N PHE A 201 -16.50 15.19 4.99
CA PHE A 201 -17.85 14.85 5.40
C PHE A 201 -17.96 14.66 6.93
N ASN A 202 -18.21 15.73 7.68
CA ASN A 202 -18.65 15.65 9.08
C ASN A 202 -20.13 15.26 9.16
N ASN A 203 -20.44 13.99 8.90
CA ASN A 203 -21.78 13.46 9.15
C ASN A 203 -21.73 12.52 10.34
N THR A 204 -22.39 12.92 11.43
CA THR A 204 -22.63 12.06 12.60
C THR A 204 -23.20 10.71 12.17
N ALA A 205 -24.00 10.64 11.11
CA ALA A 205 -24.53 9.36 10.60
C ALA A 205 -23.48 8.43 10.00
N PHE A 206 -22.28 8.88 9.60
CA PHE A 206 -21.20 8.01 9.12
C PHE A 206 -20.28 7.55 10.26
N VAL A 207 -19.97 8.46 11.19
CA VAL A 207 -19.32 8.11 12.47
C VAL A 207 -20.21 7.12 13.22
N ASP A 208 -21.50 7.40 13.27
CA ASP A 208 -22.51 6.50 13.75
C ASP A 208 -22.66 5.31 12.81
N ALA A 209 -22.45 5.37 11.49
CA ALA A 209 -22.53 4.17 10.66
C ALA A 209 -21.42 3.17 10.98
N PHE A 210 -20.23 3.59 11.41
CA PHE A 210 -19.26 2.68 12.04
C PHE A 210 -19.81 2.04 13.33
N ALA A 211 -20.64 2.77 14.08
CA ALA A 211 -21.34 2.30 15.29
C ALA A 211 -22.67 1.54 15.02
N ILE A 212 -23.35 1.78 13.89
CA ILE A 212 -24.65 1.25 13.44
C ILE A 212 -24.44 0.24 12.30
N THR A 213 -23.19 -0.16 12.01
CA THR A 213 -22.91 -1.04 10.87
C THR A 213 -23.86 -2.24 10.88
N PRO A 214 -24.51 -2.56 9.74
CA PRO A 214 -25.16 -3.86 9.59
C PRO A 214 -24.15 -4.93 9.97
N LYS A 215 -24.63 -6.03 10.56
CA LYS A 215 -23.77 -7.16 10.92
C LYS A 215 -22.82 -7.49 9.76
N TRP A 216 -21.53 -7.35 10.00
CA TRP A 216 -20.52 -7.67 9.00
C TRP A 216 -20.54 -9.18 8.76
N ASN A 217 -20.81 -9.56 7.52
CA ASN A 217 -20.55 -10.92 7.09
C ASN A 217 -19.04 -11.11 6.97
N LYS A 218 -18.60 -12.33 7.25
CA LYS A 218 -17.22 -12.71 6.95
C LYS A 218 -17.01 -12.61 5.45
N TRP A 219 -15.82 -12.19 5.03
CA TRP A 219 -15.54 -11.95 3.62
C TRP A 219 -15.73 -13.21 2.77
N ASP A 220 -15.32 -14.38 3.28
CA ASP A 220 -15.49 -15.66 2.59
C ASP A 220 -16.97 -16.06 2.34
N VAL A 221 -17.92 -15.42 3.03
CA VAL A 221 -19.35 -15.52 2.73
C VAL A 221 -19.66 -14.60 1.56
N GLY A 222 -19.55 -15.14 0.35
CA GLY A 222 -19.93 -14.47 -0.89
C GLY A 222 -19.01 -13.32 -1.31
N GLN A 223 -17.76 -13.28 -0.80
CA GLN A 223 -16.81 -12.18 -1.06
C GLN A 223 -17.41 -10.82 -0.67
N THR A 224 -18.09 -10.80 0.48
CA THR A 224 -18.82 -9.62 0.93
C THR A 224 -17.87 -8.63 1.59
N GLU A 225 -17.97 -7.35 1.23
CA GLU A 225 -17.34 -6.24 1.94
C GLU A 225 -18.35 -5.14 2.28
N MET A 226 -18.10 -4.39 3.35
CA MET A 226 -18.91 -3.25 3.75
C MET A 226 -18.47 -2.01 2.98
N LEU A 227 -19.33 -1.50 2.10
CA LEU A 227 -19.10 -0.23 1.40
C LEU A 227 -19.46 0.94 2.32
N PHE A 228 -18.57 1.91 2.40
CA PHE A 228 -18.72 3.19 3.08
C PHE A 228 -18.64 4.33 2.08
N ASN A 229 -19.79 4.84 1.62
CA ASN A 229 -19.86 5.89 0.59
C ASN A 229 -20.94 6.94 0.93
N LYS A 230 -21.21 7.86 0.01
CA LYS A 230 -22.30 8.84 0.07
C LYS A 230 -23.00 8.98 -1.29
N THR A 231 -24.21 9.53 -1.28
CA THR A 231 -24.93 9.96 -2.49
C THR A 231 -24.42 11.33 -2.96
N ASP A 232 -24.83 11.75 -4.16
CA ASP A 232 -24.56 13.10 -4.70
C ASP A 232 -25.17 14.23 -3.84
N THR A 233 -26.16 13.89 -3.01
CA THR A 233 -26.80 14.80 -2.05
C THR A 233 -26.29 14.59 -0.62
N ASP A 234 -25.08 14.03 -0.46
CA ASP A 234 -24.41 13.88 0.83
C ASP A 234 -25.13 12.98 1.85
N ALA A 235 -26.01 12.08 1.40
CA ALA A 235 -26.59 11.06 2.28
C ALA A 235 -25.64 9.86 2.43
N PRO A 236 -25.42 9.30 3.62
CA PRO A 236 -24.52 8.16 3.81
C PRO A 236 -25.06 6.91 3.12
N VAL A 237 -24.15 6.16 2.49
CA VAL A 237 -24.41 4.87 1.85
C VAL A 237 -23.52 3.84 2.52
N VAL A 238 -24.09 3.09 3.48
CA VAL A 238 -23.40 2.01 4.19
C VAL A 238 -24.15 0.70 3.99
N ARG A 239 -23.55 -0.21 3.22
CA ARG A 239 -24.21 -1.46 2.79
C ARG A 239 -23.19 -2.53 2.41
N PRO A 240 -23.55 -3.81 2.55
CA PRO A 240 -22.73 -4.88 1.97
C PRO A 240 -22.72 -4.79 0.44
N VAL A 241 -21.55 -5.05 -0.13
CA VAL A 241 -21.30 -5.24 -1.57
C VAL A 241 -20.48 -6.50 -1.78
N LYS A 242 -20.51 -7.04 -3.00
CA LYS A 242 -19.60 -8.10 -3.42
C LYS A 242 -18.31 -7.45 -3.93
N THR A 243 -17.16 -7.97 -3.54
CA THR A 243 -15.89 -7.64 -4.19
C THR A 243 -15.98 -7.89 -5.69
N ASP A 244 -15.46 -6.95 -6.49
CA ASP A 244 -15.42 -7.07 -7.95
C ASP A 244 -14.55 -8.27 -8.37
N ASP A 245 -15.12 -9.17 -9.18
CA ASP A 245 -14.42 -10.35 -9.69
C ASP A 245 -13.22 -9.96 -10.57
N ALA A 246 -13.31 -8.83 -11.29
CA ALA A 246 -12.21 -8.31 -12.11
C ALA A 246 -11.05 -7.77 -11.24
N LEU A 247 -11.37 -7.14 -10.10
CA LEU A 247 -10.34 -6.76 -9.12
C LEU A 247 -9.65 -8.00 -8.56
N LEU A 248 -10.40 -9.05 -8.21
CA LEU A 248 -9.81 -10.31 -7.73
C LEU A 248 -8.94 -11.01 -8.78
N GLU A 249 -9.25 -10.85 -10.07
CA GLU A 249 -8.38 -11.30 -11.15
C GLU A 249 -7.05 -10.56 -11.16
N ARG A 250 -7.07 -9.23 -11.08
CA ARG A 250 -5.84 -8.41 -10.96
C ARG A 250 -5.05 -8.76 -9.70
N CYS A 251 -5.73 -9.00 -8.58
CA CYS A 251 -5.05 -9.40 -7.35
C CYS A 251 -4.42 -10.80 -7.40
N ARG A 252 -5.00 -11.75 -8.16
CA ARG A 252 -4.37 -13.04 -8.43
C ARG A 252 -3.06 -12.88 -9.21
N PHE A 253 -3.02 -11.95 -10.17
CA PHE A 253 -1.79 -11.61 -10.87
C PHE A 253 -0.72 -11.11 -9.88
N TRP A 254 -1.03 -10.09 -9.07
CA TRP A 254 -0.08 -9.52 -8.11
C TRP A 254 0.41 -10.54 -7.08
N GLN A 255 -0.46 -11.46 -6.65
CA GLN A 255 -0.06 -12.55 -5.76
C GLN A 255 0.97 -13.48 -6.40
N ARG A 256 0.78 -13.81 -7.68
CA ARG A 256 1.65 -14.73 -8.42
C ARG A 256 3.04 -14.16 -8.64
N VAL A 257 3.16 -12.85 -8.84
CA VAL A 257 4.45 -12.15 -9.06
C VAL A 257 5.04 -11.57 -7.78
N GLY A 258 4.54 -11.95 -6.60
CA GLY A 258 4.94 -11.37 -5.30
C GLY A 258 6.44 -11.47 -4.99
N ASP A 259 7.14 -12.46 -5.55
CA ASP A 259 8.60 -12.57 -5.41
C ASP A 259 9.37 -11.50 -6.19
N LEU A 260 8.80 -11.02 -7.29
CA LEU A 260 9.36 -9.99 -8.15
C LEU A 260 8.98 -8.58 -7.66
N THR A 261 7.80 -8.45 -7.04
CA THR A 261 7.30 -7.17 -6.49
C THR A 261 7.67 -6.95 -5.01
N ALA A 262 8.47 -7.85 -4.44
CA ALA A 262 8.92 -7.81 -3.04
C ALA A 262 7.79 -7.81 -1.99
N GLN A 263 6.69 -8.51 -2.29
CA GLN A 263 5.52 -8.72 -1.41
C GLN A 263 5.59 -10.08 -0.69
#